data_AF-A0A563EV70-F1
#
_entry.id   AF-A0A563EV70-F1
#
_cell.length_a   1.000
_cell.length_b   1.000
_cell.length_c   1.000
_cell.angle_alpha   90.00
_cell.angle_beta   90.00
_cell.angle_gamma   90.00
#
_symmetry.space_group_name_H-M   'P 1'
#
loop_
_entity.id
_entity.type
_entity.pdbx_description
1 polymer ?
#
loop_
_entity_poly.entity_id
_entity_poly.type
_entity_poly.pdbx_seq_one_letter_code
_entity_poly.pdbx_strand_id
1 'polypeptide(L)'
;MARPSREAVARWNTAYAEQTAALFAASSTGDQQALLRLALGYSAVAQAWRILAADLAVPLWARHACSIAAEEFERRARLELSRTEDEEQ
;
A
#
# COMPACT_ATOMS: atom_id res chain seq x y z
N MET A 1 8.33 -10.26 -24.88
CA MET A 1 7.66 -9.82 -23.64
C MET A 1 7.36 -11.06 -22.81
N ALA A 2 8.05 -11.26 -21.68
CA ALA A 2 7.72 -12.34 -20.76
C ALA A 2 6.39 -11.99 -20.06
N ARG A 3 5.41 -12.89 -20.12
CA ARG A 3 4.18 -12.77 -19.33
C ARG A 3 4.56 -12.76 -17.84
N PRO A 4 3.99 -11.86 -17.00
CA PRO A 4 4.14 -11.98 -15.56
C PRO A 4 3.80 -13.40 -15.13
N SER A 5 4.64 -14.03 -14.30
CA SER A 5 4.34 -15.38 -13.84
C SER A 5 3.01 -15.35 -13.08
N ARG A 6 2.20 -16.41 -13.26
CA ARG A 6 0.91 -16.54 -12.58
C ARG A 6 1.06 -16.41 -11.05
N GLU A 7 2.21 -16.82 -10.54
CA GLU A 7 2.61 -16.69 -9.14
C GLU A 7 2.81 -15.23 -8.72
N ALA A 8 3.46 -14.40 -9.54
CA ALA A 8 3.62 -12.98 -9.25
C ALA A 8 2.27 -12.26 -9.14
N VAL A 9 1.32 -12.58 -10.02
CA VAL A 9 -0.04 -12.05 -9.97
C VAL A 9 -0.81 -12.55 -8.74
N ALA A 10 -0.64 -13.82 -8.37
CA ALA A 10 -1.29 -14.38 -7.17
C ALA A 10 -0.78 -13.72 -5.87
N ARG A 11 0.54 -13.50 -5.78
CA ARG A 11 1.15 -12.78 -4.65
C ARG A 11 0.65 -11.34 -4.56
N TRP A 12 0.51 -10.67 -5.70
CA TRP A 12 -0.08 -9.33 -5.77
C TRP A 12 -1.50 -9.29 -5.20
N ASN A 13 -2.37 -10.17 -5.69
CA ASN A 13 -3.77 -10.19 -5.28
C ASN A 13 -3.94 -10.49 -3.78
N THR A 14 -3.08 -11.35 -3.24
CA THR A 14 -3.08 -11.69 -1.81
C THR A 14 -2.72 -10.47 -0.96
N ALA A 15 -1.62 -9.79 -1.30
CA ALA A 15 -1.21 -8.57 -0.59
C ALA A 15 -2.27 -7.47 -0.66
N TYR A 16 -2.89 -7.27 -1.81
CA TYR A 16 -3.99 -6.30 -1.98
C TYR A 16 -5.22 -6.64 -1.13
N ALA A 17 -5.57 -7.92 -1.04
CA ALA A 17 -6.71 -8.38 -0.24
C ALA A 17 -6.45 -8.21 1.27
N GLU A 18 -5.27 -8.59 1.76
CA GLU A 18 -4.88 -8.42 3.17
C GLU A 18 -4.89 -6.94 3.58
N GLN A 19 -4.36 -6.08 2.71
CA GLN A 19 -4.32 -4.65 2.96
C GLN A 19 -5.72 -4.01 2.99
N THR A 20 -6.60 -4.47 2.09
CA THR A 20 -8.00 -4.03 2.04
C THR A 20 -8.77 -4.46 3.30
N ALA A 21 -8.55 -5.69 3.77
CA ALA A 21 -9.16 -6.18 5.01
C ALA A 21 -8.70 -5.38 6.23
N ALA A 22 -7.41 -5.06 6.31
CA ALA A 22 -6.85 -4.23 7.38
C ALA A 22 -7.45 -2.81 7.39
N LEU A 23 -7.66 -2.19 6.21
CA LEU A 23 -8.34 -0.91 6.09
C LEU A 23 -9.75 -0.96 6.68
N PHE A 24 -10.58 -1.92 6.26
CA PHE A 24 -11.95 -2.01 6.73
C PHE A 24 -12.04 -2.30 8.24
N ALA A 25 -11.14 -3.12 8.77
CA ALA A 25 -11.04 -3.36 10.21
C ALA A 25 -10.73 -2.06 10.97
N ALA A 26 -9.71 -1.30 10.54
CA ALA A 26 -9.33 -0.05 11.19
C ALA A 26 -10.41 1.05 11.08
N SER A 27 -11.14 1.10 9.96
CA SER A 27 -12.23 2.06 9.72
C SER A 27 -13.40 1.90 10.70
N SER A 28 -13.56 0.71 11.30
CA SER A 28 -14.76 0.34 12.06
C SER A 28 -14.69 0.66 13.54
N THR A 29 -13.51 0.95 14.10
CA THR A 29 -13.30 0.89 15.54
C THR A 29 -12.98 2.22 16.23
N GLY A 30 -12.61 3.29 15.50
CA GLY A 30 -12.12 4.52 16.14
C GLY A 30 -10.91 4.27 17.06
N ASP A 31 -10.16 3.20 16.80
CA ASP A 31 -8.99 2.79 17.58
C ASP A 31 -7.76 3.47 17.00
N GLN A 32 -7.22 4.46 17.71
CA GLN A 32 -6.01 5.21 17.32
C GLN A 32 -4.83 4.27 17.02
N GLN A 33 -4.66 3.17 17.78
CA GLN A 33 -3.61 2.19 17.49
C GLN A 33 -3.87 1.43 16.19
N ALA A 34 -5.13 1.20 15.83
CA ALA A 34 -5.48 0.61 14.54
C ALA A 34 -5.18 1.56 13.38
N LEU A 35 -5.47 2.85 13.54
CA LEU A 35 -5.11 3.88 12.55
C LEU A 35 -3.60 3.98 12.35
N LEU A 36 -2.80 3.97 13.43
CA LEU A 36 -1.34 3.94 13.34
C LEU A 36 -0.83 2.67 12.65
N ARG A 37 -1.36 1.50 13.01
CA ARG A 37 -1.00 0.22 12.33
C ARG A 37 -1.32 0.27 10.85
N LEU A 38 -2.47 0.84 10.48
CA LEU A 38 -2.88 1.01 9.10
C LEU A 38 -1.95 1.96 8.33
N ALA A 39 -1.61 3.11 8.91
CA ALA A 39 -0.69 4.07 8.31
C ALA A 39 0.69 3.45 8.03
N LEU A 40 1.24 2.72 9.00
CA LEU A 40 2.50 2.00 8.84
C LEU A 40 2.41 0.92 7.75
N GLY A 41 1.30 0.17 7.71
CA GLY A 41 1.04 -0.80 6.66
C GLY A 41 0.99 -0.18 5.26
N TYR A 42 0.35 0.97 5.11
CA TYR A 42 0.35 1.71 3.85
C TYR A 42 1.73 2.21 3.44
N SER A 43 2.51 2.75 4.39
CA SER A 43 3.88 3.19 4.12
C SER A 43 4.78 2.03 3.67
N ALA A 44 4.67 0.87 4.33
CA ALA A 44 5.43 -0.33 3.96
C ALA A 44 5.10 -0.80 2.53
N VAL A 45 3.82 -0.78 2.16
CA VAL A 45 3.40 -1.15 0.79
C VAL A 45 3.84 -0.10 -0.23
N ALA A 46 3.77 1.19 0.10
CA ALA A 46 4.33 2.24 -0.77
C ALA A 46 5.82 2.00 -1.04
N GLN A 47 6.58 1.58 -0.02
CA GLN A 47 7.99 1.25 -0.18
C GLN A 47 8.22 0.00 -1.03
N ALA A 48 7.42 -1.05 -0.86
CA ALA A 48 7.47 -2.23 -1.73
C ALA A 48 7.20 -1.86 -3.19
N TRP A 49 6.24 -0.96 -3.46
CA TRP A 49 5.98 -0.44 -4.80
C TRP A 49 7.16 0.32 -5.40
N ARG A 50 7.85 1.14 -4.59
CA ARG A 50 9.05 1.85 -5.05
C ARG A 50 10.17 0.89 -5.44
N ILE A 51 10.36 -0.19 -4.68
CA ILE A 51 11.34 -1.24 -5.00
C ILE A 51 10.99 -1.87 -6.35
N LEU A 52 9.72 -2.21 -6.58
CA LEU A 52 9.28 -2.79 -7.86
C LEU A 52 9.37 -1.80 -9.02
N ALA A 53 9.13 -0.51 -8.79
CA ALA A 53 9.30 0.53 -9.82
C ALA A 53 10.77 0.71 -10.23
N ALA A 54 11.71 0.40 -9.33
CA ALA A 54 13.15 0.46 -9.58
C ALA A 54 13.69 -0.76 -10.34
N ASP A 55 12.89 -1.82 -10.52
CA ASP A 55 13.31 -3.00 -11.26
C ASP A 55 13.43 -2.68 -12.77
N LEU A 56 14.66 -2.74 -13.30
CA LEU A 56 14.96 -2.46 -14.70
C LEU A 56 14.70 -3.66 -15.63
N ALA A 57 14.45 -4.85 -15.08
CA ALA A 57 14.13 -6.04 -15.85
C ALA A 57 12.67 -6.07 -16.33
N VAL A 58 11.80 -5.19 -15.81
CA VAL A 58 10.38 -5.10 -16.18
C VAL A 58 10.10 -3.94 -17.15
N PRO A 59 9.02 -4.02 -17.96
CA PRO A 59 8.65 -2.96 -18.90
C PRO A 59 8.39 -1.61 -18.25
N LEU A 60 8.70 -0.51 -18.96
CA LEU A 60 8.53 0.86 -18.48
C LEU A 60 7.11 1.17 -17.97
N TRP A 61 6.08 0.69 -18.66
CA TRP A 61 4.69 0.91 -18.25
C TRP A 61 4.38 0.26 -16.90
N ALA A 62 4.96 -0.90 -16.60
CA ALA A 62 4.74 -1.61 -15.34
C ALA A 62 5.42 -0.87 -14.18
N ARG A 63 6.63 -0.34 -14.43
CA ARG A 63 7.34 0.51 -13.47
C ARG A 63 6.57 1.79 -13.17
N HIS A 64 6.02 2.43 -14.21
CA HIS A 64 5.18 3.61 -14.05
C HIS A 64 3.93 3.33 -13.20
N ALA A 65 3.25 2.20 -13.46
CA ALA A 65 2.11 1.78 -12.63
C ALA A 65 2.52 1.54 -11.17
N CYS A 66 3.69 0.95 -10.92
CA CYS A 66 4.23 0.78 -9.57
C CYS A 66 4.51 2.13 -8.89
N SER A 67 5.08 3.11 -9.61
CA SER A 67 5.29 4.46 -9.06
C SER A 67 3.96 5.13 -8.67
N ILE A 68 2.92 5.01 -9.50
CA ILE A 68 1.59 5.56 -9.19
C ILE A 68 1.02 4.88 -7.93
N ALA A 69 1.11 3.55 -7.85
CA ALA A 69 0.64 2.82 -6.68
C ALA A 69 1.39 3.26 -5.41
N ALA A 70 2.71 3.46 -5.49
CA ALA A 70 3.50 3.97 -4.37
C ALA A 70 2.98 5.32 -3.85
N GLU A 71 2.74 6.28 -4.75
CA GLU A 71 2.24 7.62 -4.40
C GLU A 71 0.84 7.59 -3.77
N GLU A 72 -0.03 6.70 -4.26
CA GLU A 72 -1.37 6.52 -3.70
C GLU A 72 -1.30 5.93 -2.29
N PHE A 73 -0.49 4.90 -2.06
CA PHE A 73 -0.34 4.33 -0.72
C PHE A 73 0.36 5.27 0.26
N GLU A 74 1.33 6.05 -0.20
CA GLU A 74 1.95 7.11 0.61
C GLU A 74 0.93 8.17 1.02
N ARG A 75 0.06 8.58 0.10
CA ARG A 75 -1.03 9.53 0.39
C ARG A 75 -1.96 8.96 1.46
N ARG A 76 -2.36 7.69 1.36
CA ARG A 76 -3.22 7.03 2.35
C ARG A 76 -2.53 6.95 3.71
N ALA A 77 -1.24 6.59 3.76
CA ALA A 77 -0.47 6.58 5.01
C ALA A 77 -0.52 7.95 5.72
N ARG A 78 -0.30 9.04 4.98
CA ARG A 78 -0.38 10.40 5.53
C ARG A 78 -1.78 10.77 6.03
N LEU A 79 -2.82 10.36 5.32
CA LEU A 79 -4.21 10.62 5.74
C LEU A 79 -4.58 9.89 7.04
N GLU A 80 -4.14 8.63 7.20
CA GLU A 80 -4.42 7.90 8.44
C GLU A 80 -3.58 8.45 9.61
N LEU A 81 -2.36 8.94 9.36
CA LEU A 81 -1.58 9.65 10.39
C LEU A 81 -2.25 10.96 10.82
N SER A 82 -2.73 11.79 9.89
CA SER A 82 -3.37 13.06 10.28
C SER A 82 -4.63 12.82 11.13
N ARG A 83 -5.39 11.75 10.86
CA ARG A 83 -6.54 11.36 11.69
C ARG A 83 -6.16 11.03 13.12
N THR A 84 -4.96 10.47 13.35
CA THR A 84 -4.47 10.20 14.71
C THR A 84 -4.07 11.47 15.46
N GLU A 85 -3.70 12.53 14.75
CA GLU A 85 -3.35 13.85 15.34
C GLU A 85 -4.60 14.67 15.68
N ASP A 86 -5.67 14.53 14.87
CA ASP A 86 -6.94 15.23 15.07
C ASP A 86 -7.75 14.69 16.29
N GLU A 87 -7.56 13.42 16.67
CA GLU A 87 -8.21 12.82 17.86
C GLU A 87 -7.57 13.24 19.20
N GLU A 88 -6.35 13.82 19.18
CA GLU A 88 -5.63 14.26 20.38
C GLU A 88 -5.97 15.71 20.82
N GLN A 89 -6.77 16.45 20.05
CA GLN A 89 -7.20 17.85 20.31
C GLN A 89 -8.61 17.94 20.89
#